data_AF-A0A2M8Q9E7-F1
#
_entry.id   AF-A0A2M8Q9E7-F1
#
_cell.length_a   1.000
_cell.length_b   1.000
_cell.length_c   1.000
_cell.angle_alpha   90.00
_cell.angle_beta   90.00
_cell.angle_gamma   90.00
#
_symmetry.space_group_name_H-M   'P 1'
#
loop_
_entity.id
_entity.type
_entity.pdbx_description
1 polymer ?
#
loop_
_entity_poly.entity_id
_entity_poly.type
_entity_poly.pdbx_seq_one_letter_code
_entity_poly.pdbx_strand_id
1 'polypeptide(L)'
;MRTSQRSSFFLIAFLGLLTSLLVPLPLQAQQASPAELFFNELQTIHLINLERRQAGLAPLRWNRELTASARAFAQDVIANHPSGYCGHVDSQGRAPGERMRAAGFVRLGAWAENAVCNYTS
;
A
#
# COMPACT_ATOMS: atom_id res chain seq x y z
N MET A 1 20.84 15.49 -68.49
CA MET A 1 19.50 16.10 -68.69
C MET A 1 18.60 15.67 -67.53
N ARG A 2 17.76 16.59 -67.08
CA ARG A 2 16.95 16.63 -65.85
C ARG A 2 15.66 15.78 -65.95
N THR A 3 14.95 15.64 -64.82
CA THR A 3 13.50 15.27 -64.62
C THR A 3 13.26 13.81 -64.17
N SER A 4 12.35 13.45 -63.24
CA SER A 4 11.41 14.17 -62.37
C SER A 4 10.94 13.22 -61.26
N GLN A 5 10.90 13.70 -60.02
CA GLN A 5 10.20 13.18 -58.85
C GLN A 5 8.68 13.34 -59.01
N ARG A 6 7.80 12.36 -58.67
CA ARG A 6 6.40 12.55 -58.17
C ARG A 6 5.80 11.29 -57.47
N SER A 7 5.56 11.45 -56.16
CA SER A 7 4.33 11.14 -55.40
C SER A 7 3.70 9.74 -55.37
N SER A 8 3.51 9.17 -54.16
CA SER A 8 2.18 8.84 -53.57
C SER A 8 2.32 8.16 -52.20
N PHE A 9 2.21 8.92 -51.10
CA PHE A 9 2.14 8.43 -49.71
C PHE A 9 0.74 8.67 -49.12
N PHE A 10 -0.32 8.21 -49.77
CA PHE A 10 -1.69 8.37 -49.25
C PHE A 10 -2.52 7.12 -49.51
N LEU A 11 -2.21 5.99 -48.86
CA LEU A 11 -3.13 4.84 -48.85
C LEU A 11 -2.95 3.84 -47.69
N ILE A 12 -2.38 4.25 -46.54
CA ILE A 12 -2.26 3.38 -45.34
C ILE A 12 -2.81 4.10 -44.10
N ALA A 13 -4.03 4.65 -44.19
CA ALA A 13 -4.64 5.39 -43.07
C ALA A 13 -6.00 4.84 -42.59
N PHE A 14 -6.41 3.63 -43.01
CA PHE A 14 -7.74 3.11 -42.66
C PHE A 14 -7.82 1.68 -42.11
N LEU A 15 -6.69 1.01 -41.85
CA LEU A 15 -6.67 -0.34 -41.23
C LEU A 15 -5.91 -0.39 -39.90
N GLY A 16 -5.70 0.77 -39.25
CA GLY A 16 -5.00 0.86 -37.96
C GLY A 16 -5.90 1.26 -36.78
N LEU A 17 -7.20 1.46 -37.01
CA LEU A 17 -8.10 2.04 -36.01
C LEU A 17 -9.00 1.02 -35.29
N LEU A 18 -8.96 -0.27 -35.68
CA LEU A 18 -9.82 -1.30 -35.06
C LEU A 18 -9.06 -2.29 -34.14
N THR A 19 -7.72 -2.21 -34.06
CA THR A 19 -6.91 -3.09 -33.20
C THR A 19 -6.49 -2.45 -31.87
N SER A 20 -6.77 -1.16 -31.66
CA SER A 20 -6.39 -0.42 -30.45
C SER A 20 -7.40 -0.47 -29.30
N LEU A 21 -8.50 -1.24 -29.43
CA LEU A 21 -9.52 -1.41 -28.38
C LEU A 21 -9.23 -2.53 -27.38
N LEU A 22 -8.09 -3.22 -27.49
CA LEU A 22 -7.65 -4.28 -26.57
C LEU A 22 -6.35 -3.91 -25.87
N VAL A 23 -6.24 -2.68 -25.37
CA VAL A 23 -5.24 -2.38 -24.34
C VAL A 23 -5.82 -2.94 -23.03
N PRO A 24 -5.30 -4.04 -22.46
CA PRO A 24 -5.71 -4.45 -21.13
C PRO A 24 -5.40 -3.28 -20.20
N LEU A 25 -6.43 -2.79 -19.49
CA LEU A 25 -6.22 -1.85 -18.40
C LEU A 25 -5.09 -2.41 -17.53
N PRO A 26 -4.04 -1.64 -17.22
CA PRO A 26 -3.10 -2.09 -16.22
C PRO A 26 -3.93 -2.40 -14.98
N LEU A 27 -3.83 -3.63 -14.49
CA LEU A 27 -4.40 -4.04 -13.22
C LEU A 27 -3.57 -3.34 -12.13
N GLN A 28 -3.64 -2.01 -12.09
CA GLN A 28 -3.13 -1.24 -10.98
C GLN A 28 -3.89 -1.79 -9.78
N ALA A 29 -3.19 -2.40 -8.82
CA ALA A 29 -3.81 -2.77 -7.56
C ALA A 29 -4.52 -1.53 -7.05
N GLN A 30 -5.86 -1.58 -7.03
CA GLN A 30 -6.67 -0.43 -6.66
C GLN A 30 -6.25 -0.05 -5.24
N GLN A 31 -5.56 1.07 -5.09
CA GLN A 31 -5.20 1.54 -3.76
C GLN A 31 -6.50 1.77 -3.00
N ALA A 32 -6.62 1.18 -1.81
CA ALA A 32 -7.80 1.32 -0.99
C ALA A 32 -8.14 2.81 -0.82
N SER A 33 -9.41 3.15 -0.97
CA SER A 33 -9.86 4.52 -0.70
C SER A 33 -9.54 4.90 0.76
N PRO A 34 -9.42 6.19 1.11
CA PRO A 34 -9.18 6.58 2.50
C PRO A 34 -10.23 6.03 3.49
N ALA A 35 -11.48 5.94 3.05
CA ALA A 35 -12.57 5.37 3.86
C ALA A 35 -12.42 3.86 4.05
N GLU A 36 -12.04 3.14 2.99
CA GLU A 36 -11.79 1.69 3.04
C GLU A 36 -10.57 1.35 3.90
N LEU A 37 -9.48 2.12 3.77
CA LEU A 37 -8.30 1.96 4.62
C LEU A 37 -8.66 2.15 6.10
N PHE A 38 -9.43 3.20 6.41
CA PHE A 38 -9.89 3.43 7.78
C PHE A 38 -10.80 2.31 8.29
N PHE A 39 -11.71 1.81 7.45
CA PHE A 39 -12.54 0.66 7.78
C PHE A 39 -11.69 -0.58 8.09
N ASN A 40 -10.70 -0.91 7.27
CA ASN A 40 -9.82 -2.08 7.45
C ASN A 40 -8.98 -1.99 8.74
N GLU A 41 -8.50 -0.78 9.08
CA GLU A 41 -7.79 -0.54 10.33
C GLU A 41 -8.68 -0.77 11.56
N LEU A 42 -9.95 -0.30 11.52
CA LEU A 42 -10.92 -0.58 12.57
C LEU A 42 -11.31 -2.05 12.63
N GLN A 43 -11.49 -2.70 11.47
CA GLN A 43 -11.82 -4.11 11.38
C GLN A 43 -10.71 -4.98 11.99
N THR A 44 -9.45 -4.63 11.78
CA THR A 44 -8.30 -5.31 12.39
C THR A 44 -8.38 -5.26 13.93
N ILE A 45 -8.63 -4.09 14.52
CA ILE A 45 -8.80 -3.95 15.97
C ILE A 45 -10.04 -4.71 16.47
N HIS A 46 -11.14 -4.71 15.70
CA HIS A 46 -12.34 -5.47 16.03
C HIS A 46 -12.05 -6.98 16.11
N LEU A 47 -11.42 -7.56 15.08
CA LEU A 47 -11.08 -8.98 15.03
C LEU A 47 -10.11 -9.37 16.15
N ILE A 48 -9.09 -8.56 16.41
CA ILE A 48 -8.19 -8.77 17.55
C ILE A 48 -8.98 -8.81 18.87
N ASN A 49 -9.95 -7.91 19.04
CA ASN A 49 -10.77 -7.88 20.26
C ASN A 49 -11.73 -9.07 20.39
N LEU A 50 -12.18 -9.67 19.28
CA LEU A 50 -12.92 -10.94 19.32
C LEU A 50 -12.04 -12.05 19.90
N GLU A 51 -10.80 -12.18 19.43
CA GLU A 51 -9.84 -13.16 19.93
C GLU A 51 -9.46 -12.90 21.39
N ARG A 52 -9.23 -11.64 21.76
CA ARG A 52 -8.97 -11.25 23.16
C ARG A 52 -10.12 -11.63 24.08
N ARG A 53 -11.37 -11.45 23.64
CA ARG A 53 -12.55 -11.84 24.41
C ARG A 53 -12.62 -13.35 24.61
N GLN A 54 -12.32 -14.14 23.58
CA GLN A 54 -12.25 -15.61 23.69
C GLN A 54 -11.19 -16.03 24.72
N ALA A 55 -10.07 -15.30 24.80
CA ALA A 55 -9.01 -15.50 25.77
C ALA A 55 -9.28 -14.87 27.17
N GLY A 56 -10.45 -14.28 27.43
CA GLY A 56 -10.76 -13.63 28.71
C GLY A 56 -10.01 -12.32 28.98
N LEU A 57 -9.46 -11.68 27.95
CA LEU A 57 -8.70 -10.44 28.04
C LEU A 57 -9.58 -9.21 27.75
N ALA A 58 -9.30 -8.10 28.45
CA ALA A 58 -9.94 -6.82 28.20
C ALA A 58 -9.68 -6.31 26.77
N PRO A 59 -10.64 -5.62 26.12
CA PRO A 59 -10.47 -5.14 24.76
C PRO A 59 -9.43 -4.02 24.65
N LEU A 60 -8.74 -3.96 23.53
CA LEU A 60 -7.90 -2.84 23.11
C LEU A 60 -8.77 -1.72 22.55
N ARG A 61 -8.28 -0.48 22.71
CA ARG A 61 -8.88 0.72 22.12
C ARG A 61 -8.10 1.10 20.88
N TRP A 62 -8.81 1.53 19.84
CA TRP A 62 -8.19 2.23 18.72
C TRP A 62 -7.53 3.53 19.21
N ASN A 63 -6.37 3.86 18.63
CA ASN A 63 -5.64 5.09 18.90
C ASN A 63 -5.11 5.68 17.60
N ARG A 64 -5.38 6.97 17.38
CA ARG A 64 -5.06 7.70 16.15
C ARG A 64 -3.57 7.72 15.84
N GLU A 65 -2.74 8.02 16.83
CA GLU A 65 -1.30 8.17 16.68
C GLU A 65 -0.63 6.83 16.34
N LEU A 66 -1.04 5.74 17.01
CA LEU A 66 -0.56 4.39 16.72
C LEU A 66 -0.98 3.90 15.33
N THR A 67 -2.22 4.18 14.92
CA THR A 67 -2.68 3.87 13.55
C THR A 67 -1.88 4.64 12.51
N ALA A 68 -1.61 5.94 12.74
CA ALA A 68 -0.76 6.73 11.84
C ALA A 68 0.66 6.16 11.74
N SER A 69 1.26 5.75 12.87
CA SER A 69 2.56 5.09 12.90
C SER A 69 2.58 3.79 12.10
N ALA A 70 1.59 2.91 12.30
CA ALA A 70 1.50 1.62 11.61
C ALA A 70 1.32 1.80 10.09
N ARG A 71 0.44 2.73 9.69
CA ARG A 71 0.20 3.04 8.27
C ARG A 71 1.47 3.57 7.58
N ALA A 72 2.16 4.52 8.22
CA ALA A 72 3.39 5.08 7.68
C ALA A 72 4.48 4.00 7.54
N PHE A 73 4.58 3.08 8.51
CA PHE A 73 5.54 1.97 8.42
C PHE A 73 5.19 0.98 7.30
N ALA A 74 3.92 0.60 7.14
CA ALA A 74 3.50 -0.29 6.05
C ALA A 74 3.78 0.34 4.67
N GLN A 75 3.55 1.64 4.53
CA GLN A 75 3.87 2.39 3.30
C GLN A 75 5.38 2.45 3.04
N ASP A 76 6.18 2.68 4.09
CA ASP A 76 7.64 2.69 4.00
C ASP A 76 8.20 1.33 3.56
N VAL A 77 7.70 0.23 4.11
CA VAL A 77 8.11 -1.13 3.73
C VAL A 77 7.87 -1.38 2.25
N ILE A 78 6.71 -0.98 1.72
CA ILE A 78 6.38 -1.17 0.31
C ILE A 78 7.23 -0.27 -0.59
N ALA A 79 7.49 0.97 -0.17
CA ALA A 79 8.16 1.97 -0.99
C ALA A 79 9.69 1.83 -1.01
N ASN A 80 10.29 1.45 0.13
CA ASN A 80 11.71 1.65 0.38
C ASN A 80 12.48 0.37 0.73
N HIS A 81 11.80 -0.75 1.01
CA HIS A 81 12.46 -2.02 1.34
C HIS A 81 12.39 -3.04 0.19
N PRO A 82 13.32 -4.02 0.16
CA PRO A 82 13.24 -5.13 -0.78
C PRO A 82 11.94 -5.93 -0.62
N SER A 83 11.44 -6.50 -1.71
CA SER A 83 10.30 -7.42 -1.67
C SER A 83 10.57 -8.57 -0.70
N GLY A 84 9.59 -8.88 0.14
CA GLY A 84 9.73 -9.87 1.21
C GLY A 84 10.36 -9.37 2.51
N TYR A 85 10.60 -8.06 2.64
CA TYR A 85 11.02 -7.50 3.92
C TYR A 85 10.00 -7.79 5.03
N CYS A 86 10.51 -8.34 6.14
CA CYS A 86 9.71 -8.76 7.30
C CYS A 86 10.37 -8.36 8.63
N GLY A 87 11.00 -7.19 8.65
CA GLY A 87 11.63 -6.64 9.86
C GLY A 87 10.74 -5.60 10.56
N HIS A 88 11.28 -5.06 11.65
CA HIS A 88 10.61 -4.05 12.49
C HIS A 88 11.23 -2.65 12.37
N VAL A 89 12.26 -2.50 11.55
CA VAL A 89 13.01 -1.24 11.39
C VAL A 89 12.57 -0.58 10.08
N ASP A 90 12.31 0.72 10.08
CA ASP A 90 11.95 1.42 8.84
C ASP A 90 13.19 1.77 8.01
N SER A 91 12.99 2.30 6.80
CA SER A 91 14.08 2.68 5.88
C SER A 91 15.01 3.75 6.44
N GLN A 92 14.59 4.45 7.50
CA GLN A 92 15.36 5.47 8.21
C GLN A 92 16.07 4.92 9.45
N GLY A 93 16.01 3.61 9.69
CA GLY A 93 16.65 2.96 10.84
C GLY A 93 15.87 3.05 12.15
N ARG A 94 14.62 3.54 12.15
CA ARG A 94 13.83 3.72 13.38
C ARG A 94 13.13 2.44 13.79
N ALA A 95 13.21 2.09 15.07
CA ALA A 95 12.45 1.01 15.69
C ALA A 95 10.98 1.43 15.96
N PRO A 96 10.05 0.49 16.28
CA PRO A 96 8.62 0.81 16.44
C PRO A 96 8.35 1.90 17.48
N GLY A 97 9.00 1.84 18.64
CA GLY A 97 8.85 2.87 19.68
C GLY A 97 9.24 4.28 19.22
N GLU A 98 10.24 4.42 18.33
CA GLU A 98 10.62 5.71 17.77
C GLU A 98 9.59 6.23 16.77
N ARG A 99 9.04 5.35 15.92
CA ARG A 99 7.95 5.71 14.99
C ARG A 99 6.69 6.12 15.75
N MET A 100 6.36 5.42 16.83
CA MET A 100 5.23 5.78 17.72
C MET A 100 5.40 7.20 18.29
N ARG A 101 6.59 7.54 18.80
CA ARG A 101 6.87 8.91 19.29
C ARG A 101 6.79 9.94 18.16
N ALA A 102 7.34 9.62 16.99
CA ALA A 102 7.29 10.51 15.83
C ALA A 102 5.85 10.77 15.35
N ALA A 103 4.93 9.82 15.56
CA ALA A 103 3.50 9.97 15.30
C ALA A 103 2.73 10.68 16.44
N GLY A 104 3.40 11.10 17.51
CA GLY A 104 2.80 11.81 18.65
C GLY A 104 2.38 10.92 19.84
N PHE A 105 2.60 9.60 19.77
CA PHE A 105 2.31 8.71 20.89
C PHE A 105 3.47 8.70 21.90
N VAL A 106 3.39 9.58 22.90
CA VAL A 106 4.49 9.81 23.86
C VAL A 106 4.38 8.98 25.15
N ARG A 107 3.22 8.37 25.43
CA ARG A 107 2.98 7.56 26.64
C ARG A 107 3.44 6.11 26.47
N LEU A 108 4.73 5.91 26.25
CA LEU A 108 5.32 4.58 26.16
C LEU A 108 5.53 3.99 27.56
N GLY A 109 4.88 2.85 27.83
CA GLY A 109 5.19 1.98 28.97
C GLY A 109 5.88 0.71 28.49
N ALA A 110 5.08 -0.22 27.96
CA ALA A 110 5.53 -1.37 27.20
C ALA A 110 4.90 -1.34 25.79
N TRP A 111 5.60 -1.87 24.79
CA TRP A 111 5.13 -1.93 23.41
C TRP A 111 5.66 -3.18 22.71
N ALA A 112 4.93 -3.59 21.68
CA ALA A 112 5.29 -4.68 20.77
C ALA A 112 4.68 -4.38 19.38
N GLU A 113 5.19 -5.02 18.35
CA GLU A 113 4.70 -4.87 16.98
C GLU A 113 4.50 -6.25 16.35
N ASN A 114 3.34 -6.46 15.74
CA ASN A 114 3.12 -7.57 14.82
C ASN A 114 3.14 -7.00 13.40
N ALA A 115 3.95 -7.58 12.53
CA ALA A 115 4.02 -7.25 11.11
C ALA A 115 3.79 -8.51 10.28
N VAL A 116 2.98 -8.40 9.23
CA VAL A 116 2.75 -9.48 8.27
C VAL A 116 3.31 -9.02 6.93
N CYS A 117 4.21 -9.81 6.38
CA CYS A 117 4.85 -9.62 5.08
C CYS A 117 4.40 -10.73 4.13
N ASN A 118 4.44 -10.48 2.82
CA ASN A 118 4.11 -11.47 1.78
C ASN A 118 2.74 -12.17 1.97
N TYR A 119 1.76 -11.47 2.53
CA TYR A 119 0.40 -12.00 2.62
C TYR A 119 -0.19 -12.08 1.20
N THR A 120 -0.32 -13.30 0.69
CA THR A 120 -1.07 -13.60 -0.52
C THR A 120 -2.44 -14.09 -0.11
N SER A 121 -3.49 -13.38 -0.54
CA SER A 121 -4.90 -13.78 -0.39
C SER A 121 -5.25 -15.01 -1.20
#